data_AF-A0A3B8UPH5-F1
#
_entry.id   AF-A0A3B8UPH5-F1
#
_cell.length_a   1.000
_cell.length_b   1.000
_cell.length_c   1.000
_cell.angle_alpha   90.00
_cell.angle_beta   90.00
_cell.angle_gamma   90.00
#
_symmetry.space_group_name_H-M   'P 1'
#
loop_
_entity.id
_entity.type
_entity.pdbx_description
1 polymer ?
#
loop_
_entity_poly.entity_id
_entity_poly.type
_entity_poly.pdbx_seq_one_letter_code
_entity_poly.pdbx_strand_id
1 'polypeptide(L)'
;MIYIVYKYAYHGRKDKVVNMEMCNAMKEFLEGGRREGQREGRIEGQREGRIEGQREGRIEGKDEARLDSIRTLMKKLDQTAEEAMDTLDIADEDKVRYRKMLGL
;
A
#
# COMPACT_ATOMS: atom_id res chain seq x y z
N MET A 1 -48.77 19.13 46.30
CA MET A 1 -47.44 19.72 46.03
C MET A 1 -46.31 18.69 45.93
N ILE A 2 -46.14 17.76 46.89
CA ILE A 2 -45.06 16.75 46.88
C ILE A 2 -45.05 15.87 45.62
N TYR A 3 -46.21 15.41 45.15
CA TYR A 3 -46.33 14.55 43.95
C TYR A 3 -45.87 15.25 42.66
N ILE A 4 -46.11 16.56 42.55
CA ILE A 4 -45.73 17.36 41.39
C ILE A 4 -44.21 17.49 41.34
N VAL A 5 -43.58 17.85 42.46
CA VAL A 5 -42.11 17.93 42.58
C VAL A 5 -41.45 16.59 42.26
N TYR A 6 -42.01 15.48 42.76
CA TYR A 6 -41.50 14.14 42.47
C TYR A 6 -41.60 13.79 40.98
N LYS A 7 -42.73 14.08 40.33
CA LYS A 7 -42.92 13.84 38.89
C LYS A 7 -41.93 14.64 38.04
N TYR A 8 -41.74 15.93 38.35
CA TYR A 8 -40.76 16.78 37.65
C TYR A 8 -39.32 16.31 37.86
N ALA A 9 -38.94 15.94 39.09
CA ALA A 9 -37.61 15.41 39.38
C ALA A 9 -37.33 14.07 38.67
N TYR A 10 -38.34 13.21 38.58
CA TYR A 10 -38.24 11.92 37.89
C TYR A 10 -38.11 12.08 36.37
N HIS A 11 -38.90 12.97 35.75
CA HIS A 11 -38.80 13.27 34.31
C HIS A 11 -37.45 13.92 33.99
N GLY A 12 -37.03 14.94 34.75
CA GLY A 12 -35.73 15.59 34.56
C GLY A 12 -34.53 14.66 34.77
N ARG A 13 -34.66 13.59 35.58
CA ARG A 13 -33.64 12.55 35.70
C ARG A 13 -33.64 11.61 34.48
N LYS A 14 -34.81 11.17 34.03
CA LYS A 14 -34.93 10.34 32.81
C LYS A 14 -34.38 11.04 31.58
N ASP A 15 -34.71 12.32 31.38
CA ASP A 15 -34.22 13.08 30.22
C ASP A 15 -32.70 13.22 30.22
N LYS A 16 -32.09 13.38 31.40
CA LYS A 16 -30.62 13.40 31.55
C LYS A 16 -29.98 12.04 31.25
N VAL A 17 -30.60 10.94 31.69
CA VAL A 17 -30.11 9.58 31.42
C VAL A 17 -30.21 9.27 29.92
N VAL A 18 -31.35 9.56 29.29
CA VAL A 18 -31.55 9.35 27.84
C VAL A 18 -30.56 10.18 27.02
N ASN A 19 -30.32 11.44 27.39
CA ASN A 19 -29.30 12.28 26.73
C ASN A 19 -27.88 11.72 26.90
N MET A 20 -27.56 11.17 28.08
CA MET A 20 -26.25 10.54 28.32
C MET A 20 -26.08 9.27 27.47
N GLU A 21 -27.09 8.41 27.41
CA GLU A 21 -27.08 7.18 26.62
C GLU A 21 -26.94 7.48 25.12
N MET A 22 -27.67 8.47 24.61
CA MET A 22 -27.58 8.86 23.20
C MET A 22 -26.21 9.45 22.85
N CYS A 23 -25.62 10.26 23.74
CA CYS A 23 -24.24 10.75 23.60
C CYS A 23 -23.21 9.62 23.59
N ASN A 24 -23.38 8.59 24.42
CA ASN A 24 -22.49 7.44 24.46
C ASN A 24 -22.61 6.60 23.18
N ALA A 25 -23.84 6.32 22.73
CA ALA A 25 -24.08 5.60 21.49
C ALA A 25 -23.50 6.32 20.27
N MET A 26 -23.62 7.66 20.21
CA MET A 26 -23.04 8.46 19.14
C MET A 26 -21.51 8.41 19.14
N LYS A 27 -20.89 8.46 20.33
CA LYS A 27 -19.42 8.31 20.46
C LYS A 27 -18.96 6.93 20.02
N GLU A 28 -19.65 5.87 20.44
CA GLU A 28 -19.33 4.50 20.03
C GLU A 28 -19.45 4.31 18.52
N PHE A 29 -20.49 4.88 17.89
CA PHE A 29 -20.67 4.83 16.45
C PHE A 29 -19.53 5.54 15.70
N LEU A 30 -19.17 6.76 16.13
CA LEU A 30 -18.07 7.53 15.54
C LEU A 30 -16.72 6.82 15.73
N GLU A 31 -16.47 6.28 16.92
CA GLU A 31 -15.26 5.50 17.19
C GLU A 31 -15.22 4.20 16.38
N GLY A 32 -16.35 3.53 16.22
CA GLY A 32 -16.52 2.34 15.39
C GLY A 32 -16.15 2.62 13.94
N GLY A 33 -16.77 3.63 13.33
CA GLY A 33 -16.47 4.04 11.95
C GLY A 33 -15.01 4.46 11.76
N ARG A 34 -14.42 5.18 12.73
CA ARG A 34 -12.99 5.54 12.67
C ARG A 34 -12.09 4.31 12.73
N ARG A 35 -12.38 3.34 13.59
CA ARG A 35 -11.59 2.11 13.73
C ARG A 35 -11.70 1.25 12.48
N GLU A 36 -12.90 1.15 11.90
CA GLU A 36 -13.16 0.40 10.69
C GLU A 36 -12.42 1.00 9.49
N GLY A 37 -12.57 2.31 9.24
CA GLY A 37 -11.85 2.98 8.16
C GLY A 37 -10.32 2.90 8.30
N GLN A 38 -9.77 2.98 9.51
CA GLN A 38 -8.34 2.78 9.74
C GLN A 38 -7.87 1.34 9.49
N ARG A 39 -8.74 0.36 9.78
CA ARG A 39 -8.43 -1.05 9.57
C ARG A 39 -8.45 -1.37 8.08
N GLU A 40 -9.48 -0.95 7.38
CA GLU A 40 -9.63 -1.13 5.93
C GLU A 40 -8.49 -0.46 5.17
N GLY A 41 -8.23 0.83 5.42
CA GLY A 41 -7.15 1.56 4.75
C GLY A 41 -5.76 0.95 4.98
N ARG A 42 -5.50 0.35 6.16
CA ARG A 42 -4.24 -0.36 6.41
C ARG A 42 -4.14 -1.66 5.60
N ILE A 43 -5.23 -2.43 5.53
CA ILE A 43 -5.26 -3.72 4.82
C ILE A 43 -5.07 -3.48 3.32
N GLU A 44 -5.81 -2.52 2.76
CA GLU A 44 -5.75 -2.16 1.35
C GLU A 44 -4.36 -1.63 0.98
N GLY A 45 -3.84 -0.63 1.70
CA GLY A 45 -2.51 -0.08 1.43
C GLY A 45 -1.36 -1.09 1.56
N GLN A 46 -1.44 -2.04 2.50
CA GLN A 46 -0.44 -3.12 2.60
C GLN A 46 -0.54 -4.13 1.47
N ARG A 47 -1.76 -4.41 0.98
CA ARG A 47 -1.98 -5.36 -0.10
C ARG A 47 -1.49 -4.78 -1.43
N GLU A 48 -1.87 -3.54 -1.72
CA GLU A 48 -1.45 -2.82 -2.92
C GLU A 48 0.06 -2.62 -2.93
N GLY A 49 0.64 -2.06 -1.86
CA GLY A 49 2.08 -1.82 -1.79
C GLY A 49 2.92 -3.09 -1.86
N ARG A 50 2.42 -4.23 -1.35
CA ARG A 50 3.12 -5.52 -1.49
C ARG A 50 3.08 -6.04 -2.92
N ILE A 51 1.93 -5.96 -3.59
CA ILE A 51 1.77 -6.47 -4.97
C ILE A 51 2.63 -5.64 -5.92
N GLU A 52 2.56 -4.31 -5.81
CA GLU A 52 3.32 -3.38 -6.64
C GLU A 52 4.82 -3.55 -6.40
N GLY A 53 5.27 -3.50 -5.14
CA GLY A 53 6.70 -3.65 -4.81
C GLY A 53 7.28 -5.01 -5.17
N GLN A 54 6.51 -6.11 -5.07
CA GLN A 54 6.98 -7.42 -5.54
C GLN A 54 7.08 -7.51 -7.06
N ARG A 55 6.15 -6.88 -7.79
CA ARG A 55 6.16 -6.88 -9.25
C ARG A 55 7.31 -6.04 -9.78
N GLU A 56 7.46 -4.82 -9.28
CA GLU A 56 8.54 -3.91 -9.66
C GLU A 56 9.90 -4.51 -9.29
N GLY A 57 10.10 -4.92 -8.04
CA GLY A 57 11.37 -5.50 -7.60
C GLY A 57 11.76 -6.78 -8.35
N ARG A 58 10.79 -7.59 -8.80
CA ARG A 58 11.07 -8.78 -9.62
C ARG A 58 11.47 -8.42 -11.05
N ILE A 59 10.91 -7.34 -11.61
CA ILE A 59 11.27 -6.86 -12.95
C ILE A 59 12.65 -6.20 -12.89
N GLU A 60 12.85 -5.27 -11.96
CA GLU A 60 14.13 -4.59 -11.75
C GLU A 60 15.26 -5.57 -11.45
N GLY A 61 15.05 -6.53 -10.54
CA GLY A 61 16.09 -7.52 -10.23
C GLY A 61 16.45 -8.44 -11.40
N LYS A 62 15.51 -8.72 -12.31
CA LYS A 62 15.80 -9.46 -13.55
C LYS A 62 16.60 -8.63 -14.54
N ASP A 63 16.28 -7.34 -14.65
CA ASP A 63 16.98 -6.42 -15.53
C ASP A 63 18.39 -6.13 -15.03
N GLU A 64 18.57 -5.95 -13.73
CA GLU A 64 19.89 -5.84 -13.09
C GLU A 64 20.73 -7.09 -13.33
N ALA A 65 20.18 -8.29 -13.10
CA ALA A 65 20.91 -9.54 -13.32
C ALA A 65 21.32 -9.72 -14.80
N ARG A 66 20.45 -9.34 -15.74
CA ARG A 66 20.78 -9.34 -17.18
C ARG A 66 21.85 -8.31 -17.50
N LEU A 67 21.76 -7.09 -16.98
CA LEU A 67 22.78 -6.05 -17.16
C LEU A 67 24.15 -6.48 -16.63
N ASP A 68 24.19 -7.11 -15.46
CA ASP A 68 25.44 -7.63 -14.90
C ASP A 68 26.01 -8.78 -15.72
N SER A 69 25.15 -9.61 -16.33
CA SER A 69 25.57 -10.66 -17.27
C SER A 69 26.20 -10.04 -18.52
N ILE A 70 25.54 -9.05 -19.13
CA ILE A 70 26.07 -8.31 -20.30
C ILE A 70 27.42 -7.67 -19.96
N ARG A 71 27.50 -6.96 -18.84
CA ARG A 71 28.74 -6.30 -18.39
C ARG A 71 29.86 -7.31 -18.12
N THR A 72 29.53 -8.50 -17.63
CA THR A 72 30.49 -9.58 -17.39
C THR A 72 31.03 -10.13 -18.71
N LEU A 73 30.17 -10.35 -19.70
CA LEU A 73 30.58 -10.76 -21.04
C LEU A 73 31.49 -9.73 -21.69
N MET A 74 31.11 -8.45 -21.62
CA MET A 74 31.94 -7.35 -22.15
C MET A 74 33.32 -7.29 -21.51
N LYS A 75 33.42 -7.51 -20.18
CA LYS A 75 34.70 -7.42 -19.46
C LYS A 75 35.58 -8.67 -19.57
N LYS A 76 34.98 -9.87 -19.61
CA LYS A 76 35.72 -11.14 -19.55
C LYS A 76 36.03 -11.72 -20.91
N LEU A 77 35.17 -11.45 -21.89
CA LEU A 77 35.29 -11.99 -23.25
C LEU A 77 35.61 -10.89 -24.27
N ASP A 78 35.86 -9.66 -23.81
CA ASP A 78 36.09 -8.47 -24.65
C ASP A 78 35.01 -8.27 -25.74
N GLN A 79 33.80 -8.78 -25.48
CA GLN A 79 32.67 -8.65 -26.40
C GLN A 79 32.13 -7.23 -26.40
N THR A 80 31.64 -6.79 -27.55
CA THR A 80 30.83 -5.58 -27.64
C THR A 80 29.50 -5.79 -26.90
N ALA A 81 28.82 -4.69 -26.56
CA ALA A 81 27.51 -4.79 -25.90
C ALA A 81 26.49 -5.53 -26.78
N GLU A 82 26.56 -5.37 -28.10
CA GLU A 82 25.69 -6.04 -29.07
C GLU A 82 25.98 -7.55 -29.12
N GLU A 83 27.24 -7.96 -29.23
CA GLU A 83 27.64 -9.38 -29.20
C GLU A 83 27.29 -10.06 -27.87
N ALA A 84 27.45 -9.36 -26.75
CA ALA A 84 27.05 -9.86 -25.44
C ALA A 84 25.53 -10.03 -25.33
N MET A 85 24.74 -9.12 -25.90
CA MET A 85 23.28 -9.23 -25.96
C MET A 85 22.82 -10.36 -26.88
N ASP A 86 23.49 -10.57 -28.01
CA ASP A 86 23.26 -11.70 -28.92
C ASP A 86 23.59 -13.03 -28.23
N THR A 87 24.69 -13.10 -27.47
CA THR A 87 25.08 -14.29 -26.70
C THR A 87 24.04 -14.66 -25.64
N LEU A 88 23.28 -13.68 -25.14
CA LEU A 88 22.21 -13.86 -24.16
C LEU A 88 20.83 -14.06 -24.79
N ASP A 89 20.75 -14.21 -26.12
CA ASP A 89 19.51 -14.33 -26.91
C ASP A 89 18.50 -13.20 -26.56
N ILE A 90 18.99 -11.97 -26.38
CA ILE A 90 18.13 -10.82 -26.10
C ILE A 90 17.47 -10.36 -27.41
N ALA A 91 16.14 -10.22 -27.39
CA ALA A 91 15.39 -9.73 -28.54
C ALA A 91 15.80 -8.29 -28.92
N ASP A 92 15.77 -7.95 -30.21
CA ASP A 92 16.19 -6.62 -30.71
C ASP A 92 15.43 -5.46 -30.05
N GLU A 93 14.16 -5.68 -29.71
CA GLU A 93 13.31 -4.74 -28.98
C GLU A 93 13.88 -4.40 -27.59
N ASP A 94 14.35 -5.42 -26.88
CA ASP A 94 14.96 -5.29 -25.55
C ASP A 94 16.40 -4.76 -25.63
N LYS A 95 17.12 -4.99 -26.74
CA LYS A 95 18.48 -4.47 -26.93
C LYS A 95 18.51 -2.95 -26.87
N VAL A 96 17.51 -2.26 -27.45
CA VAL A 96 17.39 -0.80 -27.36
C VAL A 96 17.28 -0.35 -25.90
N ARG A 97 16.50 -1.08 -25.11
CA ARG A 97 16.30 -0.80 -23.69
C ARG A 97 17.60 -1.00 -22.90
N TYR A 98 18.28 -2.13 -23.07
CA TYR A 98 19.53 -2.41 -22.35
C TYR A 98 20.68 -1.51 -22.80
N ARG A 99 20.74 -1.13 -24.09
CA ARG A 99 21.71 -0.14 -24.59
C ARG A 99 21.58 1.19 -23.86
N LYS A 100 20.35 1.69 -23.70
CA LYS A 100 20.07 2.92 -22.94
C LYS A 100 20.48 2.78 -21.48
N MET A 101 20.22 1.63 -20.85
CA MET A 101 20.61 1.36 -19.46
C MET A 101 22.13 1.24 -19.29
N LEU A 102 22.86 0.80 -20.32
CA LEU A 102 24.32 0.72 -20.34
C LEU A 102 24.99 2.07 -20.67
N GLY A 103 24.24 3.08 -21.10
CA GLY A 103 24.75 4.41 -21.47
C GLY A 103 25.46 4.45 -22.82
N LEU A 104 25.06 3.59 -23.76
CA LEU A 104 25.63 3.41 -25.11
C LEU A 104 24.70 3.90 -26.24
#